data_AF-A0A7W1ALL2-F1
#
_entry.id   AF-A0A7W1ALL2-F1
#
_cell.length_a   1.000
_cell.length_b   1.000
_cell.length_c   1.000
_cell.angle_alpha   90.00
_cell.angle_beta   90.00
_cell.angle_gamma   90.00
#
_symmetry.space_group_name_H-M   'P 1'
#
loop_
_entity.id
_entity.type
_entity.pdbx_description
1 polymer ?
#
loop_
_entity_poly.entity_id
_entity_poly.type
_entity_poly.pdbx_seq_one_letter_code
_entity_poly.pdbx_strand_id
1 'polypeptide(L)' 'RAHRIGQDKPVMVYRLVARDTVEERILELQARKRALADAALADAGGAAAITRADLLALLS' A
#
# COMPACT_ATOMS: atom_id res chain seq x y z
N ARG A 1 -13.57 8.34 5.27
CA ARG A 1 -14.80 9.10 5.60
C ARG A 1 -14.56 10.32 6.49
N ALA A 2 -13.50 10.35 7.31
CA ALA A 2 -13.14 11.52 8.13
C ALA A 2 -12.57 12.69 7.31
N HIS A 3 -11.65 12.43 6.37
CA HIS A 3 -11.22 13.42 5.39
C HIS A 3 -12.30 13.63 4.32
N ARG A 4 -12.68 14.89 4.07
CA ARG A 4 -13.62 15.29 3.01
C ARG A 4 -13.21 16.64 2.40
N ILE A 5 -13.57 16.82 1.12
CA ILE A 5 -13.38 18.09 0.40
C ILE A 5 -14.21 19.19 1.08
N GLY A 6 -13.62 20.37 1.30
CA GLY A 6 -14.27 21.51 1.93
C GLY A 6 -14.15 21.57 3.46
N GLN A 7 -13.18 20.85 4.05
CA GLN A 7 -12.92 20.89 5.48
C GLN A 7 -11.71 21.78 5.78
N ASP A 8 -11.88 22.81 6.62
CA ASP A 8 -10.80 23.75 7.00
C ASP A 8 -9.97 23.25 8.19
N LYS A 9 -10.47 22.25 8.91
CA LYS A 9 -9.81 21.70 10.10
C LYS A 9 -8.92 20.52 9.72
N PRO A 10 -7.66 20.47 10.22
CA PRO A 10 -6.76 19.37 9.92
C PRO A 10 -7.25 18.06 10.54
N VAL A 11 -7.19 16.98 9.76
CA VAL A 11 -7.59 15.63 10.20
C VAL A 11 -6.33 14.84 10.56
N MET A 12 -6.23 14.43 11.83
CA MET A 12 -5.12 13.60 12.31
C MET A 12 -5.55 12.13 12.30
N VAL A 13 -4.69 11.25 11.77
CA VAL A 13 -4.94 9.81 11.75
C VAL A 13 -3.82 9.12 12.53
N TYR A 14 -4.20 8.46 13.61
CA TYR A 14 -3.32 7.61 14.40
C TYR A 14 -3.65 6.15 14.10
N ARG A 15 -2.63 5.39 13.73
CA ARG A 15 -2.73 3.94 13.59
C ARG A 15 -1.88 3.31 14.69
N LEU A 16 -2.55 2.69 15.66
CA LEU A 16 -1.88 1.91 16.69
C LEU A 16 -1.60 0.52 16.13
N VAL A 17 -0.40 0.01 16.36
CA VAL A 17 0.05 -1.29 15.87
C VAL A 17 0.84 -1.96 16.98
N ALA A 18 0.43 -3.17 17.36
CA ALA A 18 1.19 -3.96 18.33
C ALA A 18 2.42 -4.59 17.66
N ARG A 19 3.59 -4.42 18.28
CA ARG A 19 4.85 -5.04 17.83
C ARG A 19 4.78 -6.56 17.96
N ASP A 20 5.46 -7.26 17.06
CA ASP A 20 5.57 -8.71 17.05
C ASP A 20 4.21 -9.42 16.91
N THR A 21 3.22 -8.74 16.30
CA THR A 21 1.89 -9.29 16.08
C THR A 21 1.55 -9.42 14.60
N VAL A 22 0.39 -10.03 14.35
CA VAL A 22 -0.18 -10.16 13.00
C VAL A 22 -0.48 -8.79 12.37
N GLU A 23 -0.79 -7.76 13.17
CA GLU A 23 -1.09 -6.41 12.67
C GLU A 23 0.11 -5.79 11.94
N GLU A 24 1.30 -5.92 12.52
CA GLU A 24 2.57 -5.44 11.94
C GLU A 24 2.87 -6.16 10.62
N ARG A 25 2.73 -7.50 10.61
CA ARG A 25 2.92 -8.31 9.40
C ARG A 25 1.95 -7.97 8.28
N ILE A 26 0.69 -7.71 8.62
CA ILE A 26 -0.32 -7.29 7.63
C ILE A 26 0.05 -5.93 7.03
N LEU A 27 0.56 -4.99 7.84
CA LEU A 27 0.98 -3.68 7.35
C LEU A 27 2.19 -3.78 6.41
N GLU A 28 3.17 -4.62 6.74
CA GLU A 28 4.30 -4.90 5.84
C GLU A 28 3.83 -5.50 4.52
N LEU A 29 2.90 -6.46 4.58
CA LEU A 29 2.31 -7.08 3.38
C LEU A 29 1.57 -6.05 2.53
N GLN A 30 0.76 -5.18 3.14
CA GLN A 30 0.04 -4.11 2.44
C GLN A 30 1.02 -3.12 1.79
N ALA A 31 2.13 -2.78 2.47
CA ALA A 31 3.16 -1.91 1.91
C ALA A 31 3.83 -2.54 0.68
N ARG A 32 4.19 -3.84 0.75
CA ARG A 32 4.75 -4.59 -0.37
C ARG A 32 3.79 -4.64 -1.56
N LYS A 33 2.51 -4.98 -1.32
CA LYS A 33 1.49 -5.01 -2.36
C LYS A 33 1.31 -3.65 -3.04
N ARG A 34 1.31 -2.56 -2.26
CA ARG A 34 1.22 -1.21 -2.81
C ARG A 34 2.43 -0.85 -3.67
N ALA A 35 3.64 -1.15 -3.22
CA ALA A 35 4.85 -0.91 -4.00
C ALA A 35 4.85 -1.68 -5.34
N LEU A 36 4.39 -2.93 -5.34
CA LEU A 36 4.23 -3.72 -6.56
C LEU A 36 3.15 -3.13 -7.49
N ALA A 37 2.02 -2.67 -6.93
CA ALA A 37 0.97 -2.02 -7.69
C ALA A 37 1.46 -0.71 -8.34
N ASP A 38 2.19 0.11 -7.58
CA ASP A 38 2.73 1.38 -8.04
C ASP A 38 3.77 1.15 -9.14
N ALA A 39 4.62 0.14 -8.99
CA ALA A 39 5.56 -0.28 -10.04
C ALA A 39 4.83 -0.74 -11.31
N ALA A 40 3.69 -1.44 -11.17
CA ALA A 40 2.88 -1.91 -12.30
C ALA A 40 2.17 -0.79 -13.06
N LEU A 41 1.82 0.29 -12.37
CA LEU A 41 1.14 1.44 -12.93
C LEU A 41 2.10 2.53 -13.43
N ALA A 42 3.41 2.41 -13.17
CA ALA A 42 4.41 3.34 -13.65
C ALA A 42 4.56 3.26 -15.18
N ASP A 43 4.51 4.42 -15.85
CA ASP A 43 4.58 4.53 -17.31
C ASP A 43 5.88 3.94 -17.89
N ALA A 44 5.75 3.35 -19.09
CA ALA A 44 6.67 2.65 -20.01
C ALA A 44 8.05 2.09 -19.54
N GLY A 45 8.72 2.65 -18.54
CA GLY A 45 9.99 2.17 -17.97
C GLY A 45 9.86 1.24 -16.76
N GLY A 46 8.70 1.19 -16.07
CA GLY A 46 8.49 0.36 -14.88
C GLY A 46 7.98 -1.05 -15.17
N ALA A 47 7.18 -1.22 -16.22
CA ALA A 47 6.55 -2.50 -16.57
C ALA A 47 7.55 -3.62 -16.91
N ALA A 48 8.76 -3.27 -17.36
CA ALA A 48 9.79 -4.25 -17.73
C ALA A 48 10.44 -4.94 -16.51
N ALA A 49 10.24 -4.44 -15.29
CA ALA A 49 10.85 -4.97 -14.07
C ALA A 49 9.95 -5.93 -13.26
N ILE A 50 8.70 -6.16 -13.70
CA ILE A 50 7.71 -6.92 -12.92
C ILE A 50 7.69 -8.37 -13.37
N THR A 51 7.92 -9.29 -12.43
CA THR A 51 7.90 -10.71 -12.72
C THR A 51 6.49 -11.28 -12.62
N ARG A 52 6.27 -12.46 -13.22
CA ARG A 52 5.00 -13.20 -13.04
C ARG A 52 4.70 -13.50 -11.57
N ALA A 53 5.74 -13.75 -10.77
CA ALA A 53 5.59 -14.01 -9.35
C ALA A 53 5.04 -12.78 -8.60
N ASP A 54 5.52 -11.59 -8.94
CA ASP A 54 5.05 -10.33 -8.37
C ASP A 54 3.58 -10.07 -8.71
N LEU A 55 3.18 -10.37 -9.94
CA LEU A 55 1.79 -10.24 -10.39
C LEU A 55 0.86 -11.20 -9.62
N LEU A 56 1.30 -12.43 -9.36
CA LEU A 56 0.54 -13.39 -8.56
C LEU A 56 0.41 -12.92 -7.10
N ALA A 57 1.49 -12.39 -6.52
CA ALA A 57 1.49 -11.87 -5.15
C ALA A 57 0.54 -10.68 -4.95
N LEU A 58 0.22 -9.94 -6.02
CA LEU A 58 -0.76 -8.85 -6.01
C LEU A 58 -2.21 -9.37 -6.01
N LEU A 59 -2.47 -10.48 -6.70
CA LEU A 59 -3.81 -11.04 -6.93
C LEU A 59 -4.26 -12.05 -5.87
N SER A 60 -3.33 -12.61 -5.07
CA SER A 60 -3.59 -13.48 -3.92
C SER A 60 -3.61 -12.70 -2.61
#